data_AF-A0A920PYU7-F1
#
_entry.id   AF-A0A920PYU7-F1
#
_cell.length_a   1.000
_cell.length_b   1.000
_cell.length_c   1.000
_cell.angle_alpha   90.00
_cell.angle_beta   90.00
_cell.angle_gamma   90.00
#
_symmetry.space_group_name_H-M   'P 1'
#
loop_
_entity.id
_entity.type
_entity.pdbx_description
1 polymer ?
#
loop_
_entity_poly.entity_id
_entity_poly.type
_entity_poly.pdbx_seq_one_letter_code
_entity_poly.pdbx_strand_id
1 'polypeptide(L)'
;MYYRNIILVSFILALIVFSLLPTAPPRFLPPEFGFIDTIQIYGPSQYTARDSLIYYNLFAAMPSLHIGWTLLIGVMFVRSRVFIWIKAFGVMYPILTFIGIIITGNHYIIDAAGGLGVMLAAYLLYEAFLKIKHRMPSLAFIHYPRTD
;
A
#
# COMPACT_ATOMS: atom_id res chain seq x y z
N MET A 1 -2.86 5.45 15.92
CA MET A 1 -1.47 5.10 15.56
C MET A 1 -1.31 3.73 14.91
N TYR A 2 -2.08 2.70 15.29
CA TYR A 2 -1.94 1.32 14.80
C TYR A 2 -1.88 1.17 13.26
N TYR A 3 -2.98 1.50 12.55
CA TYR A 3 -3.04 1.33 11.08
C TYR A 3 -2.02 2.18 10.32
N ARG A 4 -1.74 3.39 10.81
CA ARG A 4 -0.70 4.26 10.25
C ARG A 4 0.66 3.56 10.26
N ASN A 5 1.01 2.91 11.36
CA ASN A 5 2.30 2.23 11.47
C ASN A 5 2.38 1.03 10.52
N ILE A 6 1.29 0.29 10.32
CA ILE A 6 1.23 -0.79 9.32
C ILE A 6 1.45 -0.23 7.90
N ILE A 7 0.81 0.91 7.56
CA ILE A 7 1.05 1.58 6.26
C ILE A 7 2.53 1.94 6.10
N LEU A 8 3.16 2.52 7.11
CA LEU A 8 4.57 2.89 7.07
C LEU A 8 5.49 1.66 6.89
N VAL A 9 5.24 0.57 7.63
CA VAL A 9 5.98 -0.68 7.45
C VAL A 9 5.76 -1.24 6.05
N SER A 10 4.52 -1.25 5.55
CA SER A 10 4.20 -1.72 4.20
C SER A 10 4.91 -0.90 3.13
N PHE A 11 5.06 0.42 3.33
CA PHE A 11 5.76 1.30 2.41
C PHE A 11 7.25 0.96 2.35
N ILE A 12 7.90 0.77 3.51
CA ILE A 12 9.32 0.37 3.57
C ILE A 12 9.53 -0.99 2.88
N LEU A 13 8.66 -1.97 3.15
CA LEU A 13 8.75 -3.28 2.50
C LEU A 13 8.52 -3.18 0.99
N ALA A 14 7.55 -2.38 0.56
CA ALA A 14 7.29 -2.15 -0.86
C ALA A 14 8.49 -1.52 -1.56
N LEU A 15 9.19 -0.55 -0.93
CA LEU A 15 10.41 0.02 -1.47
C LEU A 15 11.52 -1.01 -1.63
N ILE A 16 11.65 -1.97 -0.69
CA ILE A 16 12.61 -3.07 -0.81
C ILE A 16 12.24 -3.98 -1.99
N VAL A 17 10.98 -4.41 -2.07
CA VAL A 17 10.51 -5.28 -3.16
C VAL A 17 10.67 -4.59 -4.51
N PHE A 18 10.26 -3.33 -4.62
CA PHE A 18 10.41 -2.51 -5.82
C PHE A 18 11.88 -2.37 -6.24
N SER A 19 12.79 -2.15 -5.28
CA SER A 19 14.23 -2.04 -5.57
C SER A 19 14.82 -3.34 -6.13
N LEU A 20 14.25 -4.50 -5.74
CA LEU A 20 14.71 -5.81 -6.20
C LEU A 20 14.02 -6.27 -7.50
N LEU A 21 12.76 -5.86 -7.71
CA LEU A 21 11.92 -6.28 -8.82
C LEU A 21 11.22 -5.08 -9.48
N PRO A 22 11.97 -4.16 -10.11
CA PRO A 22 11.37 -3.10 -10.90
C PRO A 22 10.71 -3.72 -12.13
N THR A 23 9.42 -3.44 -12.32
CA THR A 23 8.60 -4.07 -13.34
C THR A 23 7.90 -3.00 -14.17
N ALA A 24 8.00 -3.15 -15.49
CA ALA A 24 7.29 -2.30 -16.43
C ALA A 24 5.78 -2.59 -16.36
N PRO A 25 4.91 -1.57 -16.32
CA PRO A 25 3.47 -1.74 -16.32
C PRO A 25 2.91 -2.11 -17.71
N PRO A 26 1.71 -2.72 -17.81
CA PRO A 26 1.10 -3.12 -19.08
C PRO A 26 0.94 -1.98 -20.11
N ARG A 27 0.80 -0.73 -19.68
CA ARG A 27 0.71 0.45 -20.57
C ARG A 27 1.96 0.71 -21.43
N PHE A 28 3.07 0.02 -21.16
CA PHE A 28 4.28 0.04 -21.98
C PHE A 28 4.39 -1.15 -22.93
N LEU A 29 3.41 -2.05 -22.94
CA LEU A 29 3.36 -3.12 -23.93
C LEU A 29 3.20 -2.56 -25.35
N PRO A 30 3.59 -3.33 -26.37
CA PRO A 30 3.40 -2.96 -27.75
C PRO A 30 1.95 -2.54 -28.09
N PRO A 31 1.74 -1.67 -29.08
CA PRO A 31 0.42 -1.16 -29.45
C PRO A 31 -0.62 -2.25 -29.75
N GLU A 32 -0.19 -3.43 -30.17
CA GLU A 32 -1.08 -4.58 -30.42
C GLU A 32 -1.92 -5.00 -29.21
N PHE A 33 -1.48 -4.68 -27.98
CA PHE A 33 -2.22 -4.94 -26.75
C PHE A 33 -3.27 -3.87 -26.42
N GLY A 34 -3.32 -2.76 -27.15
CA GLY A 34 -4.38 -1.75 -27.05
C GLY A 34 -4.36 -0.85 -25.82
N PHE A 35 -3.31 -0.89 -25.01
CA PHE A 35 -3.17 0.02 -23.87
C PHE A 35 -2.71 1.41 -24.30
N ILE A 36 -3.22 2.43 -23.62
CA ILE A 36 -2.76 3.82 -23.74
C ILE A 36 -2.23 4.28 -22.37
N ASP A 37 -1.25 5.19 -22.37
CA ASP A 37 -0.76 5.76 -21.12
C ASP A 37 -1.74 6.82 -20.59
N THR A 38 -2.74 6.36 -19.85
CA THR A 38 -3.76 7.24 -19.26
C THR A 38 -3.18 8.24 -18.25
N ILE A 39 -2.03 7.94 -17.64
CA ILE A 39 -1.36 8.87 -16.73
C ILE A 39 -0.77 10.04 -17.53
N GLN A 40 -0.17 9.76 -18.68
CA GLN A 40 0.33 10.82 -19.57
C GLN A 40 -0.79 11.65 -20.21
N ILE A 41 -1.93 11.02 -20.54
CA ILE A 41 -3.02 11.68 -21.25
C ILE A 41 -3.96 12.46 -20.31
N TYR A 42 -4.33 11.86 -19.17
CA TYR A 42 -5.36 12.39 -18.26
C TYR A 42 -4.85 12.65 -16.84
N GLY A 43 -3.60 12.29 -16.55
CA GLY A 43 -3.03 12.46 -15.22
C GLY A 43 -2.75 13.91 -14.86
N PRO A 44 -2.54 14.20 -13.56
CA PRO A 44 -2.10 15.51 -13.11
C PRO A 44 -0.83 15.98 -13.85
N SER A 45 -0.68 17.28 -14.08
CA SER A 45 0.44 17.88 -14.83
C SER A 45 1.83 17.51 -14.30
N GLN A 46 1.91 17.13 -13.02
CA GLN A 46 3.13 16.67 -12.34
C GLN A 46 3.65 15.35 -12.92
N TYR A 47 2.78 14.53 -13.52
CA TYR A 47 3.14 13.27 -14.17
C TYR A 47 3.54 13.45 -15.64
N THR A 48 3.18 14.58 -16.25
CA THR A 48 3.40 14.89 -17.67
C THR A 48 4.57 15.86 -17.90
N ALA A 49 5.07 16.51 -16.85
CA ALA A 49 6.22 17.40 -16.94
C ALA A 49 7.52 16.64 -17.29
N ARG A 50 8.46 17.29 -17.99
CA ARG A 50 9.76 16.67 -18.36
C ARG A 50 10.58 16.23 -17.14
N ASP A 51 10.41 16.90 -16.00
CA ASP A 51 11.06 16.58 -14.72
C ASP A 51 10.30 15.57 -13.87
N SER A 52 9.21 15.01 -14.39
CA SER A 52 8.29 14.14 -13.65
C SER A 52 8.92 12.82 -13.19
N LEU A 53 9.99 12.36 -13.86
CA LEU A 53 10.81 11.21 -13.47
C LEU A 53 11.51 11.40 -12.12
N ILE A 54 11.67 12.64 -11.64
CA ILE A 54 12.22 12.92 -10.31
C ILE A 54 11.17 12.59 -9.23
N TYR A 55 9.88 12.65 -9.57
CA TYR A 55 8.79 12.51 -8.61
C TYR A 55 8.17 11.11 -8.55
N TYR A 56 8.28 10.30 -9.62
CA TYR A 56 7.81 8.91 -9.63
C TYR A 56 8.59 8.03 -10.60
N ASN A 57 8.66 6.73 -10.32
CA ASN A 57 9.37 5.77 -11.16
C ASN A 57 8.39 5.06 -12.11
N LEU A 58 8.69 5.11 -13.42
CA LEU A 58 7.85 4.52 -14.47
C LEU A 58 7.77 2.97 -14.41
N PHE A 59 8.75 2.32 -13.78
CA PHE A 59 8.88 0.86 -13.63
C PHE A 59 8.53 0.38 -12.22
N ALA A 60 7.72 1.14 -11.47
CA ALA A 60 7.27 0.79 -10.12
C ALA A 60 5.90 0.07 -10.11
N ALA A 61 5.68 -0.89 -11.02
CA ALA A 61 4.44 -1.66 -11.03
C ALA A 61 4.37 -2.65 -9.85
N MET A 62 5.44 -3.38 -9.54
CA MET A 62 5.49 -4.32 -8.41
C MET A 62 6.15 -3.67 -7.19
N PRO A 63 5.57 -3.81 -5.97
CA PRO A 63 4.23 -4.33 -5.65
C PRO A 63 3.16 -3.24 -5.70
N SER A 64 1.90 -3.62 -5.98
CA SER A 64 0.81 -2.63 -6.07
C SER A 64 0.35 -2.12 -4.69
N LEU A 65 0.88 -0.97 -4.28
CA LEU A 65 0.45 -0.28 -3.06
C LEU A 65 -1.01 0.19 -3.11
N HIS A 66 -1.56 0.46 -4.30
CA HIS A 66 -2.97 0.78 -4.51
C HIS A 66 -3.86 -0.28 -3.85
N ILE A 67 -3.62 -1.56 -4.17
CA ILE A 67 -4.41 -2.67 -3.60
C ILE A 67 -4.15 -2.85 -2.11
N GLY A 68 -2.88 -2.86 -1.69
CA GLY A 68 -2.55 -3.04 -0.28
C GLY A 68 -3.24 -2.00 0.61
N TRP A 69 -3.12 -0.72 0.25
CA TRP A 69 -3.66 0.39 1.06
C TRP A 69 -5.19 0.48 0.98
N THR A 70 -5.79 0.36 -0.21
CA THR A 70 -7.26 0.40 -0.33
C THR A 70 -7.93 -0.76 0.38
N LEU A 71 -7.32 -1.95 0.41
CA LEU A 71 -7.81 -3.07 1.20
C LEU A 71 -7.80 -2.75 2.70
N LEU A 72 -6.69 -2.20 3.22
CA LEU A 72 -6.60 -1.84 4.64
C LEU A 72 -7.65 -0.80 5.01
N ILE A 73 -7.85 0.22 4.16
CA ILE A 73 -8.91 1.22 4.33
C ILE A 73 -10.29 0.55 4.33
N GLY A 74 -10.54 -0.38 3.41
CA GLY A 74 -11.79 -1.15 3.36
C GLY A 74 -12.05 -1.94 4.65
N VAL A 75 -11.03 -2.62 5.17
CA VAL A 75 -11.09 -3.33 6.45
C VAL A 75 -11.41 -2.36 7.60
N MET A 76 -10.82 -1.16 7.60
CA MET A 76 -11.12 -0.15 8.61
C MET A 76 -12.60 0.24 8.60
N PHE A 77 -13.19 0.47 7.44
CA PHE A 77 -14.63 0.77 7.31
C PHE A 77 -15.52 -0.38 7.81
N VAL A 78 -15.24 -1.61 7.37
CA VAL A 78 -16.03 -2.80 7.76
C VAL A 78 -16.00 -3.03 9.28
N ARG A 79 -14.84 -2.82 9.91
CA ARG A 79 -14.64 -2.98 11.37
C ARG A 79 -15.16 -1.79 12.19
N SER A 80 -15.47 -0.67 11.56
CA SER A 80 -15.97 0.52 12.26
C SER A 80 -17.46 0.40 12.55
N ARG A 81 -17.90 1.08 13.63
CA ARG A 81 -19.32 1.20 13.98
C ARG A 81 -19.97 2.32 13.17
N VAL A 82 -20.13 2.07 11.87
CA VAL A 82 -20.69 2.99 10.89
C VAL A 82 -21.89 2.35 10.16
N PHE A 83 -22.67 3.19 9.47
CA PHE A 83 -23.81 2.74 8.66
C PHE A 83 -23.40 1.70 7.61
N ILE A 84 -24.34 0.82 7.26
CA ILE A 84 -24.09 -0.30 6.33
C ILE A 84 -23.58 0.17 4.96
N TRP A 85 -24.07 1.30 4.44
CA TRP A 85 -23.63 1.88 3.17
C TRP A 85 -22.15 2.30 3.19
N ILE A 86 -21.66 2.77 4.34
CA ILE A 86 -20.24 3.12 4.51
C ILE A 86 -19.38 1.85 4.53
N LYS A 87 -19.89 0.75 5.10
CA LYS A 87 -19.21 -0.56 5.03
C LYS A 87 -19.18 -1.10 3.60
N ALA A 88 -20.29 -0.97 2.87
CA ALA A 88 -20.39 -1.34 1.47
C ALA A 88 -19.38 -0.56 0.63
N PHE A 89 -19.26 0.76 0.84
CA PHE A 89 -18.22 1.58 0.23
C PHE A 89 -16.81 1.05 0.54
N GLY A 90 -16.53 0.68 1.79
CA GLY A 90 -15.27 0.07 2.19
C GLY A 90 -14.92 -1.21 1.42
N VAL A 91 -15.91 -2.04 1.06
CA VAL A 91 -15.69 -3.24 0.24
C VAL A 91 -15.55 -2.89 -1.24
N MET A 92 -16.37 -1.98 -1.75
CA MET A 92 -16.35 -1.58 -3.15
C MET A 92 -15.06 -0.86 -3.54
N TYR A 93 -14.47 -0.08 -2.64
CA TYR A 93 -13.29 0.73 -2.92
C TYR A 93 -12.07 -0.08 -3.42
N PRO A 94 -11.58 -1.13 -2.73
CA PRO A 94 -10.48 -1.94 -3.25
C PRO A 94 -10.86 -2.73 -4.52
N ILE A 95 -12.13 -3.10 -4.70
CA ILE A 95 -12.60 -3.78 -5.92
C ILE A 95 -12.52 -2.84 -7.12
N LEU A 96 -13.06 -1.63 -6.99
CA LEU A 96 -12.99 -0.61 -8.04
C LEU A 96 -11.55 -0.19 -8.33
N THR A 97 -10.72 -0.10 -7.29
CA THR A 97 -9.28 0.14 -7.45
C THR A 97 -8.61 -0.97 -8.26
N PHE A 98 -8.90 -2.24 -7.96
CA PHE A 98 -8.38 -3.39 -8.71
C PHE A 98 -8.79 -3.35 -10.18
N ILE A 99 -10.07 -3.15 -10.46
CA ILE A 99 -10.57 -3.03 -11.82
C ILE A 99 -9.86 -1.87 -12.53
N GLY A 100 -9.77 -0.71 -11.86
CA GLY A 100 -9.14 0.49 -12.39
C GLY A 100 -7.70 0.27 -12.80
N ILE A 101 -6.85 -0.27 -11.91
CA ILE A 101 -5.42 -0.44 -12.20
C ILE A 101 -5.14 -1.47 -13.30
N ILE A 102 -6.00 -2.48 -13.47
CA ILE A 102 -5.86 -3.48 -14.53
C ILE A 102 -6.31 -2.91 -15.88
N ILE A 103 -7.51 -2.31 -15.94
CA ILE A 103 -8.06 -1.78 -17.21
C ILE A 103 -7.21 -0.62 -17.74
N THR A 104 -6.68 0.21 -16.86
CA THR A 104 -5.79 1.33 -17.25
C THR A 104 -4.35 0.89 -17.55
N GLY A 105 -4.05 -0.41 -17.48
CA GLY A 105 -2.73 -0.95 -17.77
C GLY A 105 -1.64 -0.47 -16.80
N ASN A 106 -2.00 -0.11 -15.57
CA ASN A 106 -1.06 0.36 -14.56
C ASN A 106 -0.38 -0.78 -13.79
N HIS A 107 -1.04 -1.93 -13.68
CA HIS A 107 -0.53 -3.09 -12.96
C HIS A 107 -0.97 -4.39 -13.65
N TYR A 108 -0.14 -5.42 -13.55
CA TYR A 108 -0.56 -6.80 -13.77
C TYR A 108 -1.29 -7.34 -12.52
N ILE A 109 -2.03 -8.43 -12.69
CA ILE A 109 -2.69 -9.13 -11.57
C ILE A 109 -1.66 -9.61 -10.53
N ILE A 110 -0.47 -10.01 -10.97
CA ILE A 110 0.60 -10.44 -10.05
C ILE A 110 1.09 -9.28 -9.18
N ASP A 111 1.10 -8.04 -9.68
CA ASP A 111 1.47 -6.86 -8.91
C ASP A 111 0.48 -6.59 -7.78
N ALA A 112 -0.81 -6.80 -8.04
CA ALA A 112 -1.87 -6.75 -7.04
C ALA A 112 -1.68 -7.82 -5.95
N ALA A 113 -1.37 -9.06 -6.35
CA ALA A 113 -1.06 -10.14 -5.41
C ALA A 113 0.18 -9.80 -4.56
N GLY A 114 1.23 -9.23 -5.16
CA GLY A 114 2.41 -8.73 -4.45
C GLY A 114 2.06 -7.64 -3.44
N GLY A 115 1.19 -6.70 -3.81
CA GLY A 115 0.66 -5.66 -2.92
C GLY A 115 -0.07 -6.22 -1.69
N LEU A 116 -0.91 -7.25 -1.90
CA LEU A 116 -1.57 -7.97 -0.81
C LEU A 116 -0.56 -8.69 0.10
N GLY A 117 0.43 -9.36 -0.50
CA GLY A 117 1.49 -10.05 0.23
C GLY A 117 2.32 -9.11 1.10
N VAL A 118 2.72 -7.95 0.56
CA VAL A 118 3.45 -6.92 1.31
C VAL A 118 2.61 -6.36 2.45
N MET A 119 1.32 -6.09 2.22
CA MET A 119 0.44 -5.61 3.29
C MET A 119 0.26 -6.64 4.41
N LEU A 120 0.10 -7.92 4.06
CA LEU A 120 0.02 -9.00 5.05
C LEU A 120 1.32 -9.13 5.84
N ALA A 121 2.48 -9.11 5.17
CA ALA A 121 3.78 -9.15 5.82
C ALA A 121 3.97 -7.97 6.78
N ALA A 122 3.60 -6.76 6.36
CA ALA A 122 3.66 -5.56 7.20
C ALA A 122 2.79 -5.69 8.46
N TYR A 123 1.56 -6.17 8.30
CA TYR A 123 0.66 -6.46 9.43
C TYR A 123 1.28 -7.46 10.40
N LEU A 124 1.78 -8.60 9.91
CA LEU A 124 2.36 -9.65 10.76
C LEU A 124 3.63 -9.19 11.48
N LEU A 125 4.51 -8.44 10.80
CA LEU A 125 5.70 -7.87 11.41
C LEU A 125 5.35 -6.87 12.51
N TYR A 126 4.36 -6.00 12.26
CA TYR A 126 3.93 -5.03 13.26
C TYR A 126 3.29 -5.71 14.48
N GLU A 127 2.47 -6.75 14.26
CA GLU A 127 1.91 -7.57 15.34
C GLU A 127 3.00 -8.28 16.16
N ALA A 128 4.01 -8.86 15.49
CA ALA A 128 5.14 -9.48 16.18
C ALA A 128 5.91 -8.47 17.03
N PHE A 129 6.17 -7.27 16.50
CA PHE A 129 6.80 -6.17 17.23
C PHE A 129 5.99 -5.78 18.47
N LEU A 130 4.67 -5.63 18.35
CA LEU A 130 3.80 -5.33 19.49
C LEU A 130 3.86 -6.46 20.53
N LYS A 131 3.80 -7.73 20.13
CA LYS A 131 3.90 -8.86 21.08
C LYS A 131 5.21 -8.85 21.86
N ILE A 132 6.33 -8.57 21.21
CA ILE A 132 7.64 -8.47 21.88
C ILE A 132 7.64 -7.29 22.85
N LYS A 133 7.16 -6.11 22.41
CA LYS A 133 7.10 -4.91 23.24
C LYS A 133 6.26 -5.10 24.51
N HIS A 134 5.13 -5.82 24.43
CA HIS A 134 4.28 -6.09 25.59
C HIS A 134 4.89 -7.13 26.55
N ARG A 135 5.80 -7.99 26.07
CA ARG A 135 6.52 -8.96 26.92
C ARG A 135 7.68 -8.34 27.68
N MET A 136 8.20 -7.19 27.24
CA MET A 136 9.25 -6.47 27.95
C MET A 136 8.65 -5.71 29.14
N PRO A 137 9.13 -5.93 30.38
CA PRO A 137 8.74 -5.10 31.52
C PRO A 137 9.05 -3.64 31.21
N SER A 138 8.14 -2.72 31.49
CA SER A 138 8.45 -1.29 31.39
C SER A 138 9.61 -0.98 32.34
N LEU A 139 10.73 -0.49 31.79
CA LEU A 139 11.90 -0.02 32.56
C LEU A 139 11.57 1.10 33.57
N ALA A 140 10.32 1.57 33.59
CA ALA A 140 9.78 2.53 34.55
C ALA A 140 9.76 2.05 36.01
N PHE A 141 10.02 0.77 36.30
CA PHE A 141 10.08 0.26 37.68
C PHE A 141 11.48 0.27 38.33
N ILE A 142 12.52 0.82 37.67
CA ILE A 142 13.90 0.73 38.18
C ILE A 142 14.36 2.00 38.94
N HIS A 143 13.59 3.10 38.98
CA HIS A 143 14.03 4.33 39.68
C HIS A 143 12.88 5.11 40.37
N TYR A 144 12.48 4.65 41.55
CA TYR A 144 12.05 5.59 42.60
C TYR A 144 12.68 5.14 43.93
N PRO A 145 13.80 5.72 44.36
CA PRO A 145 14.22 5.55 45.74
C PRO A 145 13.12 6.18 46.62
N ARG A 146 12.48 5.37 47.46
CA ARG A 146 11.77 5.88 48.63
C ARG A 146 12.81 6.62 49.46
N THR A 147 12.67 7.94 49.58
CA THR A 147 13.29 8.70 50.65
C THR A 147 12.26 8.80 51.75
N ASP A 148 12.34 7.87 52.69
CA ASP A 148 11.85 7.99 54.06
C ASP A 148 12.71 8.99 54.87
#